data_AF-A0A2G9MRQ4-F1
#
_entry.id   AF-A0A2G9MRQ4-F1
#
_cell.length_a   1.000
_cell.length_b   1.000
_cell.length_c   1.000
_cell.angle_alpha   90.00
_cell.angle_beta   90.00
_cell.angle_gamma   90.00
#
_symmetry.space_group_name_H-M   'P 1'
#
loop_
_entity.id
_entity.type
_entity.pdbx_description
1 polymer ?
#
loop_
_entity_poly.entity_id
_entity_poly.type
_entity_poly.pdbx_seq_one_letter_code
_entity_poly.pdbx_strand_id
1 'polypeptide(L)'
;MTETKKLEKENPLIYYAIILIALGLVAYKWLNSLDKTVLTDLVIQIGLLIISTILILAITAYAVKGYILKEENAKVTTKLLIHITNILIIVTFIYRTIEKETTTYFYMPHLIITIIIVIYYDYALHNFIFERKEMQKRKKAQIAREQKEIKDFIDTNLGCLSLEGLERKYEYFRHKIYFDESANSFHGNYYQKFEDLKDAIKRETKESELLKIEKDKENALRELKNIRWEKQQLSMSEESKRAHRIYELTNDDENVLLSNKLTKEDKETLTKAKFKQVNEYCVQQKKIISVFVKPIMNHSATHTFLVWSTKKLLKDFDVRDIVIHDTKDADIVFKYDNKYYAIEIETGNLLQKKKQLEQKIYWLNKKYPHRWFFIVSNRNLQAKYKAHGICTQRNRVYEILQEMLENTHPRKAGVNNKTTTKTNQKESL
;
A
#
# COMPACT_ATOMS: atom_id res chain seq x y z
N MET A 1 -57.17 38.42 -31.64
CA MET A 1 -58.07 37.25 -31.63
C MET A 1 -59.32 37.67 -30.87
N THR A 2 -60.49 37.67 -31.49
CA THR A 2 -61.75 37.91 -30.77
C THR A 2 -61.93 36.81 -29.70
N GLU A 3 -62.53 37.12 -28.55
CA GLU A 3 -62.70 36.16 -27.44
C GLU A 3 -63.35 34.84 -27.89
N THR A 4 -64.20 34.90 -28.92
CA THR A 4 -64.80 33.73 -29.58
C THR A 4 -63.78 32.76 -30.18
N LYS A 5 -62.69 33.26 -30.80
CA LYS A 5 -61.62 32.41 -31.36
C LYS A 5 -60.72 31.79 -30.29
N LYS A 6 -60.70 32.36 -29.08
CA LYS A 6 -59.98 31.80 -27.93
C LYS A 6 -60.78 30.64 -27.32
N LEU A 7 -62.09 30.83 -27.16
CA LEU A 7 -63.00 29.81 -26.63
C LEU A 7 -63.07 28.56 -27.52
N GLU A 8 -63.06 28.74 -28.85
CA GLU A 8 -63.01 27.65 -29.84
C GLU A 8 -61.78 26.74 -29.68
N LYS A 9 -60.64 27.31 -29.27
CA LYS A 9 -59.36 26.61 -29.16
C LYS A 9 -59.15 25.94 -27.81
N GLU A 10 -59.66 26.55 -26.74
CA GLU A 10 -59.48 26.06 -25.36
C GLU A 10 -60.57 25.08 -24.92
N ASN A 11 -61.81 25.25 -25.39
CA ASN A 11 -62.93 24.41 -24.97
C ASN A 11 -64.00 24.27 -26.09
N PRO A 12 -63.68 23.49 -27.15
CA PRO A 12 -64.48 23.42 -28.37
C PRO A 12 -65.94 23.01 -28.11
N LEU A 13 -66.18 22.14 -27.11
CA LEU A 13 -67.52 21.71 -26.71
C LEU A 13 -68.42 22.86 -26.23
N ILE A 14 -67.88 23.78 -25.43
CA ILE A 14 -68.63 24.95 -24.93
C ILE A 14 -68.92 25.92 -26.07
N TYR A 15 -67.94 26.11 -26.96
CA TYR A 15 -68.11 26.96 -28.14
C TYR A 15 -69.23 26.47 -29.06
N TYR A 16 -69.26 25.17 -29.38
CA TYR A 16 -70.34 24.58 -30.17
C TYR A 16 -71.70 24.61 -29.45
N ALA A 17 -71.73 24.45 -28.12
CA ALA A 17 -72.95 24.58 -27.33
C ALA A 17 -73.54 26.00 -27.39
N ILE A 18 -72.70 27.04 -27.31
CA ILE A 18 -73.14 28.44 -27.42
C ILE A 18 -73.71 28.73 -28.81
N ILE A 19 -73.07 28.23 -29.87
CA ILE A 19 -73.57 28.36 -31.25
C ILE A 19 -74.93 27.66 -31.41
N LEU A 20 -75.06 26.44 -30.88
CA LEU A 20 -76.32 25.68 -30.93
C LEU A 20 -77.45 26.39 -30.17
N ILE A 21 -77.16 26.98 -29.00
CA ILE A 21 -78.14 27.78 -28.25
C ILE A 21 -78.55 29.02 -29.04
N ALA A 22 -77.60 29.74 -29.64
CA ALA A 22 -77.88 30.92 -30.44
C ALA A 22 -78.74 30.58 -31.68
N LEU A 23 -78.41 29.49 -32.40
CA LEU A 23 -79.20 28.97 -33.51
C LEU A 23 -80.60 28.52 -33.07
N GLY A 24 -80.70 27.88 -31.91
CA GLY A 24 -81.97 27.47 -31.31
C GLY A 24 -82.88 28.65 -30.98
N LEU A 25 -82.32 29.76 -30.48
CA LEU A 25 -83.07 30.99 -30.19
C LEU A 25 -83.56 31.70 -31.46
N VAL A 26 -82.73 31.73 -32.51
CA VAL A 26 -83.14 32.27 -33.83
C VAL A 26 -84.24 31.42 -34.45
N ALA A 27 -84.09 30.09 -34.40
CA ALA A 27 -85.10 29.14 -34.87
C ALA A 27 -86.41 29.29 -34.08
N TYR A 28 -86.37 29.41 -32.76
CA TYR A 28 -87.53 29.62 -31.90
C TYR A 28 -88.30 30.89 -32.24
N LYS A 29 -87.58 32.00 -32.50
CA LYS A 29 -88.19 33.28 -32.87
C LYS A 29 -88.86 33.23 -34.25
N TRP A 30 -88.26 32.49 -35.19
CA TRP A 30 -88.83 32.26 -36.51
C TRP A 30 -90.03 31.30 -36.47
N LEU A 31 -89.95 30.21 -35.70
CA LEU A 31 -91.03 29.25 -35.45
C LEU A 31 -92.31 29.93 -34.93
N ASN A 32 -92.19 30.89 -34.00
CA ASN A 32 -93.33 31.65 -33.45
C ASN A 32 -94.01 32.60 -34.46
N SER A 33 -93.43 32.83 -35.64
CA SER A 33 -94.03 33.63 -36.71
C SER A 33 -94.83 32.83 -37.74
N LEU A 34 -94.81 31.50 -37.63
CA LEU A 34 -95.49 30.60 -38.57
C LEU A 34 -96.92 30.29 -38.12
N ASP A 35 -97.81 30.06 -39.09
CA ASP A 35 -99.18 29.62 -38.84
C ASP A 35 -99.19 28.25 -38.12
N LYS A 36 -100.18 28.02 -37.25
CA LYS A 36 -100.18 26.89 -36.30
C LYS A 36 -100.15 25.52 -36.98
N THR A 37 -100.71 25.40 -38.18
CA THR A 37 -100.70 24.18 -38.99
C THR A 37 -99.30 23.88 -39.55
N VAL A 38 -98.58 24.91 -40.01
CA VAL A 38 -97.18 24.80 -40.45
C VAL A 38 -96.27 24.48 -39.27
N LEU A 39 -96.57 25.05 -38.10
CA LEU A 39 -95.82 24.81 -36.88
C LEU A 39 -95.92 23.34 -36.43
N THR A 40 -97.09 22.71 -36.51
CA THR A 40 -97.26 21.29 -36.14
C THR A 40 -96.47 20.35 -37.05
N ASP A 41 -96.50 20.57 -38.36
CA ASP A 41 -95.72 19.73 -39.30
C ASP A 41 -94.22 19.94 -39.11
N LEU A 42 -93.79 21.18 -38.89
CA LEU A 42 -92.39 21.50 -38.64
C LEU A 42 -91.89 20.92 -37.31
N VAL A 43 -92.70 20.92 -36.25
CA VAL A 43 -92.36 20.27 -34.97
C VAL A 43 -92.24 18.75 -35.13
N ILE A 44 -93.11 18.12 -35.92
CA ILE A 44 -93.02 16.68 -36.21
C ILE A 44 -91.74 16.38 -37.02
N GLN A 45 -91.42 17.19 -38.03
CA GLN A 45 -90.20 17.03 -38.83
C GLN A 45 -88.92 17.24 -37.99
N ILE A 46 -88.88 18.27 -37.15
CA ILE A 46 -87.75 18.51 -36.23
C ILE A 46 -87.63 17.38 -35.20
N GLY A 47 -88.76 16.90 -34.67
CA GLY A 47 -88.78 15.77 -33.74
C GLY A 47 -88.20 14.49 -34.37
N LEU A 48 -88.61 14.17 -35.61
CA LEU A 48 -88.06 13.05 -36.36
C LEU A 48 -86.57 13.24 -36.68
N LEU A 49 -86.14 14.46 -37.01
CA LEU A 49 -84.74 14.79 -37.27
C LEU A 49 -83.89 14.58 -36.01
N ILE A 50 -84.34 15.07 -34.86
CA ILE A 50 -83.66 14.91 -33.56
C ILE A 50 -83.55 13.42 -33.20
N ILE A 51 -84.65 12.66 -33.32
CA ILE A 51 -84.66 11.22 -33.05
C ILE A 51 -83.67 10.49 -33.97
N SER A 52 -83.67 10.80 -35.27
CA SER A 52 -82.74 10.18 -36.22
C SER A 52 -81.28 10.52 -35.91
N THR A 53 -81.00 11.77 -35.50
CA THR A 53 -79.65 12.22 -35.15
C THR A 53 -79.16 11.55 -33.87
N ILE A 54 -80.02 11.43 -32.85
CA ILE A 54 -79.71 10.71 -31.60
C ILE A 54 -79.45 9.23 -31.90
N LEU A 55 -80.26 8.61 -32.76
CA LEU A 55 -80.09 7.20 -33.13
C LEU A 55 -78.77 6.98 -33.88
N ILE A 56 -78.44 7.86 -34.82
CA ILE A 56 -77.15 7.83 -35.53
C ILE A 56 -76.01 7.96 -34.52
N LEU A 57 -76.03 8.98 -33.66
CA LEU A 57 -74.99 9.21 -32.64
C LEU A 57 -74.84 8.03 -31.68
N ALA A 58 -75.94 7.40 -31.25
CA ALA A 58 -75.92 6.22 -30.41
C ALA A 58 -75.28 5.02 -31.12
N ILE A 59 -75.60 4.81 -32.41
CA ILE A 59 -74.99 3.76 -33.24
C ILE A 59 -73.49 4.03 -33.44
N THR A 60 -73.09 5.28 -33.74
CA THR A 60 -71.65 5.63 -33.87
C THR A 60 -70.91 5.46 -32.55
N ALA A 61 -71.49 5.88 -31.43
CA ALA A 61 -70.89 5.70 -30.11
C ALA A 61 -70.73 4.20 -29.75
N TYR A 62 -71.73 3.38 -30.06
CA TYR A 62 -71.66 1.93 -29.87
C TYR A 62 -70.60 1.29 -30.77
N ALA A 63 -70.49 1.72 -32.03
CA ALA A 63 -69.46 1.28 -32.96
C ALA A 63 -68.05 1.60 -32.47
N VAL A 64 -67.83 2.82 -31.99
CA VAL A 64 -66.54 3.26 -31.45
C VAL A 64 -66.19 2.47 -30.20
N LYS A 65 -67.15 2.23 -29.30
CA LYS A 65 -66.95 1.41 -28.09
C LYS A 65 -66.60 -0.06 -28.43
N GLY A 66 -67.26 -0.65 -29.43
CA GLY A 66 -66.93 -1.98 -29.94
C GLY A 66 -65.55 -2.06 -30.61
N TYR A 67 -65.14 -0.99 -31.31
CA TYR A 67 -63.84 -0.91 -31.98
C TYR A 67 -62.67 -0.79 -30.98
N ILE A 68 -62.88 -0.09 -29.86
CA ILE A 68 -61.89 0.04 -28.79
C ILE A 68 -61.63 -1.30 -28.10
N LEU A 69 -62.58 -2.24 -28.15
CA LEU A 69 -62.54 -3.46 -27.35
C LEU A 69 -61.98 -4.72 -28.05
N LYS A 70 -61.75 -4.76 -29.38
CA LYS A 70 -61.05 -5.91 -30.02
C LYS A 70 -60.61 -5.64 -31.47
N GLU A 71 -59.35 -5.97 -31.76
CA GLU A 71 -58.62 -5.68 -33.02
C GLU A 71 -59.14 -6.45 -34.27
N GLU A 72 -59.99 -7.47 -34.10
CA GLU A 72 -60.39 -8.37 -35.20
C GLU A 72 -61.57 -7.89 -36.07
N ASN A 73 -62.18 -6.74 -35.77
CA ASN A 73 -63.49 -6.38 -36.30
C ASN A 73 -63.52 -5.34 -37.43
N ALA A 74 -62.47 -5.25 -38.25
CA ALA A 74 -62.50 -4.44 -39.48
C ALA A 74 -63.63 -4.88 -40.45
N LYS A 75 -64.03 -6.17 -40.42
CA LYS A 75 -65.19 -6.66 -41.17
C LYS A 75 -66.53 -6.16 -40.61
N VAL A 76 -66.60 -5.87 -39.31
CA VAL A 76 -67.82 -5.39 -38.65
C VAL A 76 -68.04 -3.90 -38.93
N THR A 77 -66.98 -3.09 -38.95
CA THR A 77 -67.09 -1.67 -39.32
C THR A 77 -67.53 -1.47 -40.75
N THR A 78 -67.05 -2.29 -41.69
CA THR A 78 -67.50 -2.23 -43.10
C THR A 78 -68.99 -2.56 -43.22
N LYS A 79 -69.46 -3.58 -42.50
CA LYS A 79 -70.90 -3.94 -42.46
C LYS A 79 -71.76 -2.86 -41.80
N LEU A 80 -71.26 -2.23 -40.74
CA LEU A 80 -71.97 -1.16 -40.04
C LEU A 80 -72.04 0.11 -40.89
N LEU A 81 -70.96 0.46 -41.60
CA LEU A 81 -70.96 1.58 -42.54
C LEU A 81 -72.00 1.34 -43.64
N ILE A 82 -72.03 0.13 -44.23
CA ILE A 82 -73.06 -0.28 -45.21
C ILE A 82 -74.47 -0.14 -44.62
N HIS A 83 -74.68 -0.53 -43.35
CA HIS A 83 -75.99 -0.38 -42.70
C HIS A 83 -76.37 1.08 -42.48
N ILE A 84 -75.44 1.94 -42.05
CA ILE A 84 -75.67 3.38 -41.90
C ILE A 84 -75.95 4.03 -43.25
N THR A 85 -75.20 3.66 -44.31
CA THR A 85 -75.44 4.14 -45.67
C THR A 85 -76.80 3.69 -46.19
N ASN A 86 -77.18 2.43 -45.97
CA ASN A 86 -78.49 1.92 -46.35
C ASN A 86 -79.63 2.61 -45.58
N ILE A 87 -79.45 2.89 -44.29
CA ILE A 87 -80.42 3.65 -43.49
C ILE A 87 -80.54 5.08 -44.02
N LEU A 88 -79.42 5.75 -44.33
CA LEU A 88 -79.43 7.08 -44.95
C LEU A 88 -80.14 7.08 -46.31
N ILE A 89 -79.90 6.07 -47.16
CA ILE A 89 -80.59 5.92 -48.44
C ILE A 89 -82.10 5.74 -48.23
N ILE A 90 -82.50 4.87 -47.28
CA ILE A 90 -83.90 4.62 -46.96
C ILE A 90 -84.58 5.87 -46.40
N VAL A 91 -83.93 6.61 -45.49
CA VAL A 91 -84.44 7.88 -44.95
C VAL A 91 -84.57 8.91 -46.07
N THR A 92 -83.57 9.04 -46.93
CA THR A 92 -83.62 9.96 -48.09
C THR A 92 -84.73 9.58 -49.06
N PHE A 93 -84.95 8.28 -49.28
CA PHE A 93 -86.02 7.76 -50.14
C PHE A 93 -87.39 8.04 -49.54
N ILE A 94 -87.61 7.73 -48.26
CA ILE A 94 -88.86 7.99 -47.53
C ILE A 94 -89.17 9.49 -47.52
N TYR A 95 -88.18 10.35 -47.33
CA TYR A 95 -88.36 11.80 -47.39
C TYR A 95 -88.71 12.29 -48.80
N ARG A 96 -88.16 11.67 -49.85
CA ARG A 96 -88.49 11.99 -51.25
C ARG A 96 -89.92 11.61 -51.62
N THR A 97 -90.49 10.59 -50.98
CA THR A 97 -91.90 10.19 -51.18
C THR A 97 -92.90 11.07 -50.42
N ILE A 98 -92.46 11.83 -49.42
CA ILE A 98 -93.34 12.54 -48.50
C ILE A 98 -93.74 13.95 -48.98
N GLU A 99 -93.14 14.57 -50.01
CA GLU A 99 -93.52 15.97 -50.30
C GLU A 99 -93.58 16.46 -51.76
N LYS A 100 -94.61 17.30 -51.98
CA LYS A 100 -94.93 18.10 -53.16
C LYS A 100 -94.03 19.36 -53.22
N GLU A 101 -93.35 19.51 -54.36
CA GLU A 101 -92.82 20.69 -55.08
C GLU A 101 -92.21 21.95 -54.41
N THR A 102 -92.23 22.22 -53.08
CA THR A 102 -91.72 23.52 -52.57
C THR A 102 -90.62 23.50 -51.49
N THR A 103 -90.06 22.35 -51.10
CA THR A 103 -89.09 22.28 -49.98
C THR A 103 -87.66 21.88 -50.36
N THR A 104 -87.32 21.77 -51.64
CA THR A 104 -86.00 21.29 -52.13
C THR A 104 -84.79 22.12 -51.67
N TYR A 105 -84.99 23.43 -51.40
CA TYR A 105 -83.91 24.34 -50.99
C TYR A 105 -83.44 24.16 -49.54
N PHE A 106 -84.27 23.58 -48.66
CA PHE A 106 -83.94 23.45 -47.24
C PHE A 106 -83.02 22.25 -46.94
N TYR A 107 -83.07 21.21 -47.78
CA TYR A 107 -82.41 19.93 -47.51
C TYR A 107 -81.00 19.80 -48.12
N MET A 108 -80.71 20.52 -49.20
CA MET A 108 -79.39 20.50 -49.84
C MET A 108 -78.23 20.85 -48.87
N PRO A 109 -78.35 21.87 -47.98
CA PRO A 109 -77.33 22.15 -46.98
C PRO A 109 -77.10 20.99 -45.99
N HIS A 110 -78.15 20.29 -45.56
CA HIS A 110 -78.04 19.18 -44.60
C HIS A 110 -77.37 17.95 -45.22
N LEU A 111 -77.68 17.67 -46.50
CA LEU A 111 -77.00 16.63 -47.25
C LEU A 111 -75.51 16.93 -47.41
N ILE A 112 -75.16 18.18 -47.77
CA ILE A 112 -73.78 18.63 -47.89
C ILE A 112 -73.04 18.50 -46.55
N ILE A 113 -73.64 18.94 -45.44
CA ILE A 113 -73.07 18.81 -44.09
C ILE A 113 -72.85 17.33 -43.73
N THR A 114 -73.82 16.46 -44.01
CA THR A 114 -73.70 15.03 -43.73
C THR A 114 -72.56 14.39 -44.53
N ILE A 115 -72.43 14.75 -45.81
CA ILE A 115 -71.33 14.29 -46.66
C ILE A 115 -69.98 14.77 -46.09
N ILE A 116 -69.88 16.04 -45.69
CA ILE A 116 -68.65 16.58 -45.06
C ILE A 116 -68.30 15.83 -43.78
N ILE A 117 -69.30 15.55 -42.93
CA ILE A 117 -69.09 14.80 -41.68
C ILE A 117 -68.59 13.38 -41.98
N VAL A 118 -69.21 12.68 -42.94
CA VAL A 118 -68.79 11.32 -43.33
C VAL A 118 -67.35 11.33 -43.86
N ILE A 119 -67.01 12.28 -44.75
CA ILE A 119 -65.65 12.44 -45.28
C ILE A 119 -64.65 12.72 -44.15
N TYR A 120 -65.00 13.59 -43.20
CA TYR A 120 -64.15 13.91 -42.06
C TYR A 120 -63.92 12.69 -41.16
N TYR A 121 -64.95 11.91 -40.85
CA TYR A 121 -64.81 10.70 -40.03
C TYR A 121 -64.02 9.59 -40.73
N ASP A 122 -64.22 9.41 -42.04
CA ASP A 122 -63.44 8.48 -42.84
C ASP A 122 -61.94 8.86 -42.83
N TYR A 123 -61.64 10.14 -43.07
CA TYR A 123 -60.29 10.68 -42.96
C TYR A 123 -59.68 10.49 -41.56
N ALA A 124 -60.42 10.82 -40.50
CA ALA A 124 -59.96 10.67 -39.12
C ALA A 124 -59.69 9.21 -38.74
N LEU A 125 -60.56 8.28 -39.16
CA LEU A 125 -60.38 6.85 -38.95
C LEU A 125 -59.17 6.32 -39.73
N HIS A 126 -59.02 6.72 -40.99
CA HIS A 126 -57.87 6.35 -41.81
C HIS A 126 -56.57 6.84 -41.18
N ASN A 127 -56.52 8.09 -40.71
CA ASN A 127 -55.33 8.65 -40.06
C ASN A 127 -55.02 7.91 -38.74
N PHE A 128 -56.02 7.60 -37.92
CA PHE A 128 -55.83 6.80 -36.69
C PHE A 128 -55.27 5.40 -36.97
N ILE A 129 -55.81 4.68 -37.97
CA ILE A 129 -55.31 3.36 -38.37
C ILE A 129 -53.88 3.47 -38.90
N PHE A 130 -53.59 4.50 -39.70
CA PHE A 130 -52.26 4.76 -40.23
C PHE A 130 -51.24 5.02 -39.10
N GLU A 131 -51.55 5.90 -38.15
CA GLU A 131 -50.71 6.20 -36.99
C GLU A 131 -50.45 4.96 -36.13
N ARG A 132 -51.48 4.12 -35.91
CA ARG A 132 -51.28 2.84 -35.20
C ARG A 132 -50.38 1.88 -35.95
N LYS A 133 -50.55 1.73 -37.27
CA LYS A 133 -49.69 0.87 -38.10
C LYS A 133 -48.24 1.37 -38.09
N GLU A 134 -48.02 2.68 -38.20
CA GLU A 134 -46.70 3.29 -38.11
C GLU A 134 -46.09 3.09 -36.71
N MET A 135 -46.87 3.27 -35.63
CA MET A 135 -46.41 3.01 -34.27
C MET A 135 -46.04 1.53 -34.08
N GLN A 136 -46.85 0.60 -34.57
CA GLN A 136 -46.53 -0.83 -34.54
C GLN A 136 -45.28 -1.16 -35.36
N LYS A 137 -45.11 -0.56 -36.54
CA LYS A 137 -43.92 -0.72 -37.38
C LYS A 137 -42.66 -0.19 -36.67
N ARG A 138 -42.74 0.97 -36.03
CA ARG A 138 -41.65 1.54 -35.21
C ARG A 138 -41.31 0.65 -34.03
N LYS A 139 -42.31 0.15 -33.29
CA LYS A 139 -42.11 -0.81 -32.20
C LYS A 139 -41.46 -2.11 -32.69
N LYS A 140 -41.93 -2.69 -33.80
CA LYS A 140 -41.32 -3.89 -34.39
C LYS A 140 -39.88 -3.64 -34.85
N ALA A 141 -39.61 -2.49 -35.46
CA ALA A 141 -38.26 -2.11 -35.88
C ALA A 141 -37.32 -1.89 -34.68
N GLN A 142 -37.83 -1.30 -33.59
CA GLN A 142 -37.08 -1.14 -32.35
C GLN A 142 -36.76 -2.50 -31.72
N ILE A 143 -37.76 -3.37 -31.56
CA ILE A 143 -37.58 -4.75 -31.05
C ILE A 143 -36.56 -5.52 -31.91
N ALA A 144 -36.64 -5.41 -33.24
CA ALA A 144 -35.70 -6.09 -34.14
C ALA A 144 -34.26 -5.58 -33.99
N ARG A 145 -34.06 -4.26 -33.77
CA ARG A 145 -32.74 -3.69 -33.48
C ARG A 145 -32.20 -4.19 -32.14
N GLU A 146 -33.04 -4.18 -31.11
CA GLU A 146 -32.68 -4.65 -29.76
C GLU A 146 -32.34 -6.15 -29.76
N GLN A 147 -33.12 -6.97 -30.47
CA GLN A 147 -32.82 -8.39 -30.66
C GLN A 147 -31.49 -8.62 -31.39
N LYS A 148 -31.19 -7.80 -32.41
CA LYS A 148 -29.90 -7.87 -33.11
C LYS A 148 -28.74 -7.52 -32.17
N GLU A 149 -28.86 -6.46 -31.39
CA GLU A 149 -27.83 -6.06 -30.42
C GLU A 149 -27.61 -7.13 -29.34
N ILE A 150 -28.68 -7.76 -28.85
CA ILE A 150 -28.60 -8.88 -27.89
C ILE A 150 -27.88 -10.07 -28.53
N LYS A 151 -28.19 -10.39 -29.78
CA LYS A 151 -27.51 -11.48 -30.51
C LYS A 151 -26.02 -11.18 -30.69
N ASP A 152 -25.68 -9.97 -31.14
CA ASP A 152 -24.30 -9.53 -31.30
C ASP A 152 -23.52 -9.58 -29.96
N PHE A 153 -24.20 -9.32 -28.84
CA PHE A 153 -23.63 -9.49 -27.50
C PHE A 153 -23.39 -10.95 -27.13
N ILE A 154 -24.37 -11.82 -27.34
CA ILE A 154 -24.24 -13.27 -27.10
C ILE A 154 -23.06 -13.85 -27.89
N ASP A 155 -22.91 -13.41 -29.14
CA ASP A 155 -21.86 -13.89 -30.06
C ASP A 155 -20.49 -13.25 -29.78
N THR A 156 -20.39 -12.20 -28.96
CA THR A 156 -19.12 -11.56 -28.61
C THR A 156 -18.21 -12.53 -27.83
N ASN A 157 -16.95 -12.70 -28.26
CA ASN A 157 -15.94 -13.39 -27.46
C ASN A 157 -15.42 -12.47 -26.34
N LEU A 158 -15.75 -12.79 -25.10
CA LEU A 158 -15.36 -11.99 -23.93
C LEU A 158 -13.85 -12.04 -23.65
N GLY A 159 -13.17 -13.12 -24.04
CA GLY A 159 -11.73 -13.30 -23.78
C GLY A 159 -10.81 -12.35 -24.54
N CYS A 160 -11.33 -11.61 -25.52
CA CYS A 160 -10.56 -10.63 -26.29
C CYS A 160 -10.69 -9.19 -25.77
N LEU A 161 -11.48 -8.97 -24.70
CA LEU A 161 -11.76 -7.63 -24.18
C LEU A 161 -10.87 -7.35 -22.97
N SER A 162 -10.26 -6.17 -22.94
CA SER A 162 -9.62 -5.63 -21.73
C SER A 162 -10.65 -5.45 -20.60
N LEU A 163 -10.21 -5.39 -19.34
CA LEU A 163 -11.07 -5.09 -18.18
C LEU A 163 -12.01 -3.89 -18.41
N GLU A 164 -11.48 -2.77 -18.90
CA GLU A 164 -12.28 -1.56 -19.21
C GLU A 164 -13.32 -1.80 -20.32
N GLY A 165 -13.05 -2.73 -21.24
CA GLY A 165 -13.97 -3.15 -22.29
C GLY A 165 -15.09 -4.04 -21.75
N LEU A 166 -14.76 -4.93 -20.82
CA LEU A 166 -15.73 -5.78 -20.11
C LEU A 166 -16.66 -4.92 -19.23
N GLU A 167 -16.12 -3.99 -18.44
CA GLU A 167 -16.88 -3.08 -17.59
C GLU A 167 -17.82 -2.18 -18.40
N ARG A 168 -17.34 -1.62 -19.52
CA ARG A 168 -18.19 -0.83 -20.43
C ARG A 168 -19.34 -1.65 -21.01
N LYS A 169 -19.09 -2.90 -21.42
CA LYS A 169 -20.16 -3.79 -21.89
C LYS A 169 -21.12 -4.14 -20.75
N TYR A 170 -20.61 -4.38 -19.55
CA TYR A 170 -21.44 -4.71 -18.39
C TYR A 170 -22.40 -3.57 -18.05
N GLU A 171 -21.90 -2.34 -17.93
CA GLU A 171 -22.75 -1.18 -17.66
C GLU A 171 -23.77 -0.94 -18.77
N TYR A 172 -23.37 -1.09 -20.04
CA TYR A 172 -24.28 -0.97 -21.17
C TYR A 172 -25.45 -1.97 -21.12
N PHE A 173 -25.17 -3.24 -20.80
CA PHE A 173 -26.20 -4.29 -20.79
C PHE A 173 -26.95 -4.39 -19.46
N ARG A 174 -26.39 -3.93 -18.34
CA ARG A 174 -27.05 -3.89 -17.03
C ARG A 174 -28.36 -3.11 -17.08
N HIS A 175 -28.38 -1.98 -17.79
CA HIS A 175 -29.58 -1.16 -17.94
C HIS A 175 -30.61 -1.73 -18.92
N LYS A 176 -30.23 -2.72 -19.74
CA LYS A 176 -31.12 -3.39 -20.70
C LYS A 176 -31.76 -4.67 -20.15
N ILE A 177 -31.53 -5.04 -18.90
CA ILE A 177 -32.12 -6.25 -18.29
C ILE A 177 -33.66 -6.18 -18.19
N TYR A 178 -34.23 -4.97 -18.21
CA TYR A 178 -35.69 -4.75 -18.14
C TYR A 178 -36.47 -5.09 -19.43
N PHE A 179 -35.91 -5.88 -20.35
CA PHE A 179 -36.66 -6.35 -21.51
C PHE A 179 -37.77 -7.31 -21.11
N ASP A 180 -38.96 -7.10 -21.68
CA ASP A 180 -40.16 -7.92 -21.49
C ASP A 180 -39.84 -9.41 -21.71
N GLU A 181 -39.80 -10.17 -20.61
CA GLU A 181 -39.42 -11.59 -20.57
C GLU A 181 -40.27 -12.46 -21.51
N SER A 182 -41.48 -11.99 -21.82
CA SER A 182 -42.45 -12.69 -22.65
C SER A 182 -42.15 -12.64 -24.16
N ALA A 183 -41.32 -11.70 -24.61
CA ALA A 183 -41.20 -11.37 -26.04
C ALA A 183 -39.90 -11.86 -26.71
N ASN A 184 -38.94 -12.44 -25.96
CA ASN A 184 -37.61 -12.68 -26.50
C ASN A 184 -37.11 -14.13 -26.31
N SER A 185 -36.95 -14.85 -27.42
CA SER A 185 -36.43 -16.22 -27.45
C SER A 185 -34.99 -16.36 -26.96
N PHE A 186 -34.25 -15.25 -26.83
CA PHE A 186 -32.83 -15.23 -26.44
C PHE A 186 -32.60 -15.02 -24.93
N HIS A 187 -33.66 -14.90 -24.13
CA HIS A 187 -33.57 -14.47 -22.73
C HIS A 187 -32.63 -15.32 -21.88
N GLY A 188 -32.69 -16.65 -21.99
CA GLY A 188 -31.80 -17.55 -21.26
C GLY A 188 -30.33 -17.40 -21.66
N ASN A 189 -30.04 -17.34 -22.97
CA ASN A 189 -28.67 -17.16 -23.48
C ASN A 189 -28.10 -15.80 -23.09
N TYR A 190 -28.94 -14.75 -23.08
CA TYR A 190 -28.55 -13.41 -22.66
C TYR A 190 -28.14 -13.39 -21.18
N TYR A 191 -28.96 -13.96 -20.29
CA TYR A 191 -28.65 -14.03 -18.86
C TYR A 191 -27.38 -14.82 -18.60
N GLN A 192 -27.21 -15.99 -19.24
CA GLN A 192 -25.99 -16.76 -19.11
C GLN A 192 -24.76 -15.94 -19.54
N LYS A 193 -24.83 -15.27 -20.69
CA LYS A 193 -23.74 -14.43 -21.18
C LYS A 193 -23.44 -13.25 -20.25
N PHE A 194 -24.47 -12.69 -19.62
CA PHE A 194 -24.32 -11.60 -18.66
C PHE A 194 -23.64 -12.07 -17.37
N GLU A 195 -23.93 -13.28 -16.89
CA GLU A 195 -23.20 -13.90 -15.78
C GLU A 195 -21.75 -14.23 -16.19
N ASP A 196 -21.53 -14.79 -17.39
CA ASP A 196 -20.18 -15.02 -17.92
C ASP A 196 -19.35 -13.73 -17.98
N LEU A 197 -19.99 -12.60 -18.30
CA LEU A 197 -19.38 -11.27 -18.31
C LEU A 197 -18.98 -10.81 -16.90
N LYS A 198 -19.85 -11.00 -15.89
CA LYS A 198 -19.50 -10.70 -14.49
C LYS A 198 -18.31 -11.53 -14.02
N ASP A 199 -18.30 -12.82 -14.35
CA ASP A 199 -17.21 -13.73 -13.98
C ASP A 199 -15.91 -13.38 -14.72
N ALA A 200 -15.99 -12.94 -15.98
CA ALA A 200 -14.84 -12.42 -16.71
C ALA A 200 -14.25 -11.18 -16.04
N ILE A 201 -15.08 -10.19 -15.69
CA ILE A 201 -14.64 -8.99 -14.94
C ILE A 201 -13.95 -9.39 -13.65
N LYS A 202 -14.59 -10.26 -12.84
CA LYS A 202 -14.04 -10.70 -11.55
C LYS A 202 -12.68 -11.39 -11.69
N ARG A 203 -12.50 -12.23 -12.72
CA ARG A 203 -11.22 -12.90 -12.99
C ARG A 203 -10.14 -11.90 -13.39
N GLU A 204 -10.46 -11.00 -14.31
CA GLU A 204 -9.51 -10.01 -14.83
C GLU A 204 -9.10 -9.00 -13.75
N THR A 205 -10.04 -8.54 -12.90
CA THR A 205 -9.73 -7.70 -11.74
C THR A 205 -8.77 -8.42 -10.79
N LYS A 206 -9.04 -9.69 -10.47
CA LYS A 206 -8.17 -10.49 -9.59
C LYS A 206 -6.77 -10.68 -10.18
N GLU A 207 -6.67 -10.91 -11.49
CA GLU A 207 -5.39 -11.05 -12.18
C GLU A 207 -4.60 -9.74 -12.18
N SER A 208 -5.25 -8.62 -12.47
CA SER A 208 -4.63 -7.28 -12.37
C SER A 208 -4.16 -6.96 -10.94
N GLU A 209 -4.92 -7.34 -9.92
CA GLU A 209 -4.52 -7.16 -8.51
C GLU A 209 -3.31 -8.03 -8.15
N LEU A 210 -3.29 -9.30 -8.58
CA LEU A 210 -2.15 -10.20 -8.37
C LEU A 210 -0.89 -9.65 -9.04
N LEU A 211 -0.99 -9.15 -10.27
CA LEU A 211 0.13 -8.60 -11.02
C LEU A 211 0.69 -7.33 -10.35
N LYS A 212 -0.20 -6.51 -9.76
CA LYS A 212 0.20 -5.36 -8.92
C LYS A 212 0.93 -5.82 -7.66
N ILE A 213 0.40 -6.82 -6.94
CA ILE A 213 1.03 -7.39 -5.74
C ILE A 213 2.41 -7.97 -6.06
N GLU A 214 2.56 -8.68 -7.18
CA GLU A 214 3.85 -9.23 -7.63
C GLU A 214 4.87 -8.13 -7.92
N LYS A 215 4.45 -7.08 -8.63
CA LYS A 215 5.30 -5.91 -8.90
C LYS A 215 5.72 -5.20 -7.60
N ASP A 216 4.79 -5.02 -6.66
CA ASP A 216 5.08 -4.39 -5.36
C ASP A 216 6.05 -5.27 -4.53
N LYS A 217 5.87 -6.60 -4.56
CA LYS A 217 6.79 -7.55 -3.94
C LYS A 217 8.19 -7.48 -4.54
N GLU A 218 8.32 -7.40 -5.85
CA GLU A 218 9.62 -7.26 -6.52
C GLU A 218 10.32 -5.94 -6.17
N ASN A 219 9.57 -4.84 -6.06
CA ASN A 219 10.10 -3.55 -5.65
C ASN A 219 10.60 -3.61 -4.20
N ALA A 220 9.81 -4.17 -3.28
CA ALA A 220 10.19 -4.35 -1.88
C ALA A 220 11.45 -5.23 -1.73
N LEU A 221 11.58 -6.30 -2.54
CA LEU A 221 12.78 -7.13 -2.55
C LEU A 221 14.03 -6.38 -3.04
N ARG A 222 13.88 -5.50 -4.03
CA ARG A 222 14.98 -4.63 -4.51
C ARG A 222 15.42 -3.64 -3.42
N GLU A 223 14.47 -3.00 -2.75
CA GLU A 223 14.77 -2.08 -1.63
C GLU A 223 15.49 -2.78 -0.48
N LEU A 224 15.02 -3.97 -0.07
CA LEU A 224 15.68 -4.77 0.96
C LEU A 224 17.13 -5.13 0.60
N LYS A 225 17.39 -5.44 -0.67
CA LYS A 225 18.73 -5.74 -1.16
C LYS A 225 19.64 -4.50 -1.07
N ASN A 226 19.14 -3.33 -1.42
CA ASN A 226 19.87 -2.07 -1.33
C ASN A 226 20.20 -1.71 0.13
N ILE A 227 19.22 -1.80 1.03
CA ILE A 227 19.42 -1.55 2.47
C ILE A 227 20.47 -2.50 3.06
N ARG A 228 20.44 -3.79 2.68
CA ARG A 228 21.45 -4.77 3.14
C ARG A 228 22.84 -4.40 2.67
N TRP A 229 22.98 -3.96 1.42
CA TRP A 229 24.26 -3.51 0.87
C TRP A 229 24.79 -2.26 1.59
N GLU A 230 23.95 -1.24 1.80
CA GLU A 230 24.32 -0.03 2.54
C GLU A 230 24.76 -0.34 3.97
N LYS A 231 24.03 -1.21 4.67
CA LYS A 231 24.41 -1.66 6.01
C LYS A 231 25.78 -2.35 6.02
N GLN A 232 26.10 -3.14 5.00
CA GLN A 232 27.40 -3.78 4.88
C GLN A 232 28.52 -2.76 4.65
N GLN A 233 28.30 -1.76 3.79
CA GLN A 233 29.26 -0.68 3.55
C GLN A 233 29.53 0.16 4.81
N LEU A 234 28.48 0.49 5.56
CA LEU A 234 28.60 1.20 6.83
C LEU A 234 29.37 0.37 7.86
N SER A 235 29.08 -0.94 7.98
CA SER A 235 29.82 -1.85 8.86
C SER A 235 31.31 -1.88 8.53
N MET A 236 31.68 -1.97 7.25
CA MET A 236 33.08 -1.94 6.83
C MET A 236 33.74 -0.58 7.11
N SER A 237 33.00 0.53 6.92
CA SER A 237 33.49 1.88 7.22
C SER A 237 33.74 2.06 8.72
N GLU A 238 32.82 1.61 9.57
CA GLU A 238 32.98 1.65 11.03
C GLU A 238 34.13 0.76 11.50
N GLU A 239 34.26 -0.45 10.95
CA GLU A 239 35.39 -1.34 11.24
C GLU A 239 36.72 -0.72 10.81
N SER A 240 36.77 -0.07 9.64
CA SER A 240 37.96 0.63 9.16
C SER A 240 38.32 1.82 10.06
N LYS A 241 37.36 2.67 10.42
CA LYS A 241 37.57 3.79 11.36
C LYS A 241 38.09 3.28 12.70
N ARG A 242 37.51 2.18 13.17
CA ARG A 242 37.89 1.56 14.43
C ARG A 242 39.29 0.97 14.39
N ALA A 243 39.65 0.27 13.32
CA ALA A 243 40.99 -0.26 13.12
C ALA A 243 42.03 0.87 13.05
N HIS A 244 41.71 1.95 12.33
CA HIS A 244 42.53 3.15 12.27
C HIS A 244 42.72 3.78 13.65
N ARG A 245 41.63 3.91 14.43
CA ARG A 245 41.70 4.45 15.79
C ARG A 245 42.56 3.60 16.73
N ILE A 246 42.44 2.27 16.65
CA ILE A 246 43.30 1.36 17.43
C ILE A 246 44.76 1.55 17.02
N TYR A 247 45.04 1.64 15.73
CA TYR A 247 46.38 1.89 15.21
C TYR A 247 46.96 3.21 15.75
N GLU A 248 46.22 4.32 15.69
CA GLU A 248 46.62 5.61 16.27
C GLU A 248 46.98 5.49 17.76
N LEU A 249 46.14 4.79 18.54
CA LEU A 249 46.36 4.61 19.97
C LEU A 249 47.57 3.73 20.29
N THR A 250 47.95 2.82 19.38
CA THR A 250 49.03 1.84 19.60
C THR A 250 50.30 2.11 18.78
N ASN A 251 50.38 3.24 18.07
CA ASN A 251 51.46 3.52 17.12
C ASN A 251 52.86 3.59 17.79
N ASP A 252 52.91 3.81 19.10
CA ASP A 252 54.15 3.80 19.89
C ASP A 252 54.61 2.38 20.32
N ASP A 253 54.08 1.32 19.69
CA ASP A 253 54.29 -0.09 20.03
C ASP A 253 53.98 -0.43 21.50
N GLU A 254 53.13 0.37 22.15
CA GLU A 254 52.76 0.14 23.54
C GLU A 254 51.52 -0.74 23.63
N ASN A 255 51.72 -2.00 24.04
CA ASN A 255 50.63 -2.91 24.44
C ASN A 255 49.93 -2.48 25.75
N VAL A 256 50.29 -1.31 26.31
CA VAL A 256 49.79 -0.78 27.57
C VAL A 256 49.44 0.70 27.37
N LEU A 257 48.20 1.06 27.64
CA LEU A 257 47.68 2.42 27.52
C LEU A 257 47.17 2.92 28.87
N LEU A 258 47.54 4.13 29.27
CA LEU A 258 47.13 4.70 30.54
C LEU A 258 45.65 5.12 30.50
N SER A 259 44.83 4.59 31.42
CA SER A 259 43.37 4.79 31.40
C SER A 259 42.94 6.27 31.55
N ASN A 260 43.78 7.09 32.19
CA ASN A 260 43.53 8.52 32.36
C ASN A 260 43.82 9.37 31.11
N LYS A 261 44.48 8.80 30.09
CA LYS A 261 44.74 9.47 28.81
C LYS A 261 43.74 9.10 27.71
N LEU A 262 42.77 8.22 28.03
CA LEU A 262 41.82 7.67 27.07
C LEU A 262 40.45 8.30 27.25
N THR A 263 39.81 8.67 26.13
CA THR A 263 38.41 9.07 26.11
C THR A 263 37.49 7.87 26.39
N LYS A 264 36.20 8.12 26.63
CA LYS A 264 35.21 7.04 26.80
C LYS A 264 35.13 6.14 25.55
N GLU A 265 35.11 6.77 24.37
CA GLU A 265 35.08 6.07 23.08
C GLU A 265 36.33 5.21 22.86
N ASP A 266 37.51 5.70 23.25
CA ASP A 266 38.75 4.92 23.18
C ASP A 266 38.66 3.66 24.06
N LYS A 267 38.16 3.81 25.31
CA LYS A 267 38.01 2.68 26.25
C LYS A 267 37.07 1.62 25.70
N GLU A 268 35.94 2.03 25.12
CA GLU A 268 34.99 1.12 24.48
C GLU A 268 35.64 0.42 23.27
N THR A 269 36.32 1.19 22.42
CA THR A 269 37.04 0.69 21.24
C THR A 269 38.10 -0.35 21.60
N LEU A 270 38.93 -0.06 22.61
CA LEU A 270 39.97 -0.96 23.12
C LEU A 270 39.38 -2.22 23.76
N THR A 271 38.27 -2.10 24.50
CA THR A 271 37.59 -3.24 25.12
C THR A 271 37.13 -4.24 24.07
N LYS A 272 36.39 -3.80 23.03
CA LYS A 272 36.00 -4.72 21.95
C LYS A 272 37.19 -5.13 21.05
N ALA A 273 38.36 -4.48 21.17
CA ALA A 273 39.64 -4.92 20.58
C ALA A 273 40.43 -5.87 21.50
N LYS A 274 39.78 -6.39 22.54
CA LYS A 274 40.31 -7.38 23.51
C LYS A 274 41.41 -6.84 24.42
N PHE A 275 41.56 -5.52 24.56
CA PHE A 275 42.34 -4.97 25.66
C PHE A 275 41.61 -5.21 26.98
N LYS A 276 42.36 -5.52 28.03
CA LYS A 276 41.84 -5.72 29.38
C LYS A 276 42.16 -4.51 30.23
N GLN A 277 41.14 -3.93 30.85
CA GLN A 277 41.35 -2.91 31.87
C GLN A 277 41.80 -3.59 33.16
N VAL A 278 42.95 -3.18 33.69
CA VAL A 278 43.52 -3.71 34.94
C VAL A 278 44.05 -2.58 35.82
N ASN A 279 44.10 -2.82 37.12
CA ASN A 279 44.72 -1.94 38.10
C ASN A 279 45.97 -2.64 38.63
N GLU A 280 47.15 -2.15 38.26
CA GLU A 280 48.40 -2.86 38.52
C GLU A 280 49.44 -1.93 39.15
N TYR A 281 50.29 -2.48 40.02
CA TYR A 281 51.39 -1.73 40.65
C TYR A 281 52.50 -1.44 39.63
N CYS A 282 52.68 -0.17 39.28
CA CYS A 282 53.74 0.30 38.40
C CYS A 282 55.06 0.40 39.15
N VAL A 283 56.07 -0.37 38.73
CA VAL A 283 57.39 -0.40 39.40
C VAL A 283 58.15 0.91 39.26
N GLN A 284 57.93 1.63 38.16
CA GLN A 284 58.49 2.96 37.92
C GLN A 284 57.87 4.02 38.85
N GLN A 285 56.54 4.11 38.88
CA GLN A 285 55.81 5.15 39.63
C GLN A 285 55.58 4.79 41.11
N LYS A 286 55.92 3.57 41.52
CA LYS A 286 55.72 3.02 42.87
C LYS A 286 54.28 3.12 43.40
N LYS A 287 53.28 3.09 42.50
CA LYS A 287 51.84 3.17 42.83
C LYS A 287 51.00 2.28 41.91
N ILE A 288 49.78 1.97 42.35
CA ILE A 288 48.79 1.28 41.51
C ILE A 288 48.22 2.27 40.49
N ILE A 289 48.19 1.89 39.21
CA ILE A 289 47.63 2.69 38.12
C ILE A 289 46.62 1.87 37.32
N SER A 290 45.62 2.55 36.76
CA SER A 290 44.63 1.94 35.87
C SER A 290 45.09 2.02 34.42
N VAL A 291 45.11 0.88 33.74
CA VAL A 291 45.62 0.76 32.37
C VAL A 291 44.77 -0.18 31.53
N PHE A 292 44.81 0.00 30.21
CA PHE A 292 44.33 -0.96 29.23
C PHE A 292 45.53 -1.72 28.68
N VAL A 293 45.51 -3.05 28.79
CA VAL A 293 46.61 -3.91 28.37
C VAL A 293 46.12 -4.87 27.29
N LYS A 294 46.81 -4.94 26.17
CA LYS A 294 46.64 -6.00 25.17
C LYS A 294 47.61 -7.13 25.51
N PRO A 295 47.15 -8.26 26.07
CA PRO A 295 48.06 -9.36 26.38
C PRO A 295 48.71 -9.87 25.09
N ILE A 296 50.02 -10.07 25.14
CA ILE A 296 50.79 -10.62 24.02
C ILE A 296 50.75 -12.14 24.11
N MET A 297 50.40 -12.83 23.02
CA MET A 297 50.31 -14.30 22.95
C MET A 297 49.51 -14.92 24.12
N ASN A 298 50.16 -15.77 24.92
CA ASN A 298 49.60 -16.49 26.07
C ASN A 298 49.94 -15.83 27.42
N HIS A 299 50.52 -14.64 27.41
CA HIS A 299 50.87 -13.93 28.64
C HIS A 299 49.60 -13.34 29.28
N SER A 300 49.62 -13.23 30.61
CA SER A 300 48.56 -12.51 31.32
C SER A 300 48.69 -10.99 31.13
N ALA A 301 47.59 -10.26 31.34
CA ALA A 301 47.63 -8.79 31.34
C ALA A 301 48.61 -8.26 32.39
N THR A 302 48.64 -8.88 33.58
CA THR A 302 49.58 -8.58 34.66
C THR A 302 51.05 -8.75 34.23
N HIS A 303 51.38 -9.86 33.56
CA HIS A 303 52.73 -10.11 33.07
C HIS A 303 53.13 -9.05 32.02
N THR A 304 52.29 -8.83 31.02
CA THR A 304 52.51 -7.84 29.95
C THR A 304 52.72 -6.44 30.52
N PHE A 305 51.89 -6.05 31.50
CA PHE A 305 52.02 -4.77 32.19
C PHE A 305 53.34 -4.66 32.97
N LEU A 306 53.73 -5.71 33.68
CA LEU A 306 54.93 -5.70 34.51
C LEU A 306 56.21 -5.64 33.67
N VAL A 307 56.23 -6.30 32.50
CA VAL A 307 57.29 -6.15 31.49
C VAL A 307 57.39 -4.69 31.03
N TRP A 308 56.26 -4.09 30.61
CA TRP A 308 56.22 -2.68 30.19
C TRP A 308 56.71 -1.72 31.29
N SER A 309 56.23 -1.91 32.52
CA SER A 309 56.57 -1.05 33.65
C SER A 309 58.05 -1.16 34.03
N THR A 310 58.62 -2.37 33.95
CA THR A 310 60.04 -2.61 34.22
C THR A 310 60.92 -2.02 33.12
N LYS A 311 60.52 -2.14 31.84
CA LYS A 311 61.21 -1.47 30.72
C LYS A 311 61.22 0.05 30.89
N LYS A 312 60.11 0.66 31.31
CA LYS A 312 60.05 2.10 31.60
C LYS A 312 61.00 2.49 32.72
N LEU A 313 61.01 1.72 33.81
CA LEU A 313 61.95 1.95 34.92
C LEU A 313 63.42 1.83 34.49
N LEU A 314 63.76 0.83 33.66
CA LEU A 314 65.12 0.65 33.16
C LEU A 314 65.62 1.86 32.37
N LYS A 315 64.75 2.55 31.62
CA LYS A 315 65.11 3.79 30.92
C LYS A 315 65.54 4.91 31.88
N ASP A 316 65.05 4.91 33.12
CA ASP A 316 65.46 5.89 34.14
C ASP A 316 66.89 5.64 34.67
N PHE A 317 67.44 4.43 34.46
CA PHE A 317 68.80 4.04 34.86
C PHE A 317 69.86 4.23 33.75
N ASP A 318 69.54 4.91 32.64
CA ASP A 318 70.42 5.09 31.47
C ASP A 318 71.01 3.78 30.92
N VAL A 319 70.27 2.67 31.04
CA VAL A 319 70.68 1.38 30.46
C VAL A 319 70.35 1.35 28.97
N ARG A 320 71.22 0.69 28.18
CA ARG A 320 71.10 0.63 26.72
C ARG A 320 70.61 -0.75 26.28
N ASP A 321 70.25 -0.86 25.01
CA ASP A 321 69.92 -2.13 24.34
C ASP A 321 68.84 -2.96 25.07
N ILE A 322 67.78 -2.30 25.56
CA ILE A 322 66.68 -2.99 26.24
C ILE A 322 65.87 -3.77 25.22
N VAL A 323 65.99 -5.10 25.24
CA VAL A 323 65.24 -6.04 24.40
C VAL A 323 64.22 -6.77 25.27
N ILE A 324 62.97 -6.79 24.81
CA ILE A 324 61.92 -7.64 25.40
C ILE A 324 61.87 -8.93 24.60
N HIS A 325 61.88 -10.07 25.28
CA HIS A 325 61.72 -11.37 24.65
C HIS A 325 60.44 -12.06 25.09
N ASP A 326 59.83 -12.73 24.12
CA ASP A 326 58.59 -13.47 24.26
C ASP A 326 58.83 -14.99 24.44
N THR A 327 60.09 -15.43 24.51
CA THR A 327 60.48 -16.84 24.27
C THR A 327 61.42 -17.43 25.33
N LYS A 328 62.42 -18.21 24.89
CA LYS A 328 63.33 -18.99 25.76
C LYS A 328 64.30 -18.11 26.56
N ASP A 329 64.54 -16.88 26.11
CA ASP A 329 65.38 -15.89 26.82
C ASP A 329 64.65 -15.28 28.03
N ALA A 330 65.34 -14.48 28.83
CA ALA A 330 64.70 -13.68 29.87
C ALA A 330 63.69 -12.70 29.26
N ASP A 331 62.59 -12.44 29.97
CA ASP A 331 61.55 -11.50 29.48
C ASP A 331 62.12 -10.12 29.11
N ILE A 332 63.12 -9.65 29.86
CA ILE A 332 63.86 -8.42 29.55
C ILE A 332 65.36 -8.68 29.62
N VAL A 333 66.08 -8.29 28.57
CA VAL A 333 67.53 -8.30 28.50
C VAL A 333 68.00 -6.88 28.19
N PHE A 334 69.07 -6.42 28.84
CA PHE A 334 69.62 -5.09 28.61
C PHE A 334 71.13 -5.06 28.84
N LYS A 335 71.79 -4.00 28.34
CA LYS A 335 73.23 -3.80 28.46
C LYS A 335 73.57 -2.63 29.38
N TYR A 336 74.46 -2.86 30.32
CA TYR A 336 75.00 -1.85 31.23
C TYR A 336 76.48 -2.14 31.51
N ASP A 337 77.34 -1.12 31.47
CA ASP A 337 78.80 -1.26 31.65
C ASP A 337 79.41 -2.41 30.81
N ASN A 338 79.04 -2.46 29.51
CA ASN A 338 79.44 -3.51 28.56
C ASN A 338 79.06 -4.95 28.93
N LYS A 339 78.20 -5.16 29.94
CA LYS A 339 77.72 -6.46 30.38
C LYS A 339 76.22 -6.59 30.11
N TYR A 340 75.79 -7.82 29.79
CA TYR A 340 74.38 -8.14 29.65
C TYR A 340 73.77 -8.57 30.98
N TYR A 341 72.58 -8.03 31.23
CA TYR A 341 71.72 -8.30 32.37
C TYR A 341 70.37 -8.83 31.89
N ALA A 342 69.72 -9.61 32.75
CA ALA A 342 68.43 -10.22 32.45
C ALA A 342 67.44 -10.09 33.61
N ILE A 343 66.16 -9.97 33.29
CA ILE A 343 65.06 -9.97 34.25
C ILE A 343 64.00 -10.94 33.76
N GLU A 344 63.66 -11.90 34.60
CA GLU A 344 62.55 -12.85 34.36
C GLU A 344 61.35 -12.46 35.23
N ILE A 345 60.17 -12.38 34.65
CA ILE A 345 58.93 -11.91 35.27
C ILE A 345 57.94 -13.06 35.42
N GLU A 346 57.73 -13.48 36.66
CA GLU A 346 56.97 -14.68 36.98
C GLU A 346 55.62 -14.34 37.61
N THR A 347 54.53 -14.75 36.92
CA THR A 347 53.16 -14.59 37.45
C THR A 347 52.59 -15.85 38.10
N GLY A 348 53.32 -16.97 38.11
CA GLY A 348 53.08 -18.08 39.05
C GLY A 348 52.88 -19.49 38.48
N ASN A 349 52.75 -19.67 37.17
CA ASN A 349 52.50 -21.00 36.60
C ASN A 349 53.79 -21.83 36.40
N LEU A 350 54.97 -21.20 36.34
CA LEU A 350 56.20 -21.93 36.00
C LEU A 350 56.66 -22.89 37.10
N LEU A 351 56.39 -22.59 38.39
CA LEU A 351 56.69 -23.49 39.52
C LEU A 351 56.02 -24.86 39.43
N GLN A 352 54.85 -24.95 38.78
CA GLN A 352 54.17 -26.23 38.59
C GLN A 352 54.88 -27.08 37.51
N LYS A 353 55.61 -26.44 36.60
CA LYS A 353 56.34 -27.06 35.50
C LYS A 353 57.83 -27.17 35.83
N LYS A 354 58.17 -27.90 36.91
CA LYS A 354 59.54 -28.00 37.47
C LYS A 354 60.65 -28.17 36.43
N LYS A 355 60.50 -29.12 35.48
CA LYS A 355 61.49 -29.36 34.42
C LYS A 355 61.73 -28.14 33.53
N GLN A 356 60.67 -27.39 33.18
CA GLN A 356 60.80 -26.18 32.36
C GLN A 356 61.49 -25.06 33.15
N LEU A 357 61.14 -24.91 34.43
CA LEU A 357 61.80 -23.96 35.33
C LEU A 357 63.30 -24.27 35.46
N GLU A 358 63.66 -25.53 35.73
CA GLU A 358 65.06 -25.97 35.84
C GLU A 358 65.85 -25.68 34.56
N GLN A 359 65.27 -25.97 33.39
CA GLN A 359 65.89 -25.65 32.09
C GLN A 359 66.07 -24.15 31.89
N LYS A 360 65.06 -23.33 32.24
CA LYS A 360 65.14 -21.87 32.15
C LYS A 360 66.24 -21.32 33.06
N ILE A 361 66.29 -21.76 34.32
CA ILE A 361 67.33 -21.37 35.29
C ILE A 361 68.72 -21.77 34.81
N TYR A 362 68.89 -23.01 34.35
CA TYR A 362 70.16 -23.48 33.79
C TYR A 362 70.64 -22.58 32.66
N TRP A 363 69.72 -22.24 31.75
CA TRP A 363 70.02 -21.38 30.61
C TRP A 363 70.37 -19.95 31.02
N LEU A 364 69.62 -19.35 31.97
CA LEU A 364 69.87 -18.02 32.50
C LEU A 364 71.21 -17.94 33.24
N ASN A 365 71.56 -18.94 34.06
CA ASN A 365 72.85 -19.02 34.74
C ASN A 365 74.01 -19.16 33.76
N LYS A 366 73.82 -19.92 32.68
CA LYS A 366 74.83 -20.08 31.63
C LYS A 366 75.06 -18.77 30.86
N LYS A 367 74.00 -18.04 30.51
CA LYS A 367 74.10 -16.84 29.66
C LYS A 367 74.41 -15.55 30.44
N TYR A 368 73.84 -15.40 31.64
CA TYR A 368 73.93 -14.18 32.44
C TYR A 368 74.47 -14.47 33.86
N PRO A 369 75.63 -15.12 34.04
CA PRO A 369 76.10 -15.57 35.36
C PRO A 369 76.12 -14.43 36.39
N HIS A 370 75.31 -14.58 37.44
CA HIS A 370 75.12 -13.61 38.53
C HIS A 370 74.59 -12.22 38.11
N ARG A 371 74.01 -12.09 36.92
CA ARG A 371 73.48 -10.83 36.36
C ARG A 371 72.02 -10.93 35.94
N TRP A 372 71.26 -11.77 36.64
CA TRP A 372 69.83 -11.89 36.41
C TRP A 372 69.07 -12.11 37.71
N PHE A 373 67.79 -11.73 37.73
CA PHE A 373 66.91 -11.96 38.86
C PHE A 373 65.44 -12.12 38.43
N PHE A 374 64.64 -12.71 39.31
CA PHE A 374 63.19 -12.86 39.15
C PHE A 374 62.44 -11.66 39.73
N ILE A 375 61.43 -11.17 39.02
CA ILE A 375 60.34 -10.36 39.58
C ILE A 375 59.11 -11.27 39.69
N VAL A 376 58.68 -11.53 40.93
CA VAL A 376 57.52 -12.40 41.17
C VAL A 376 56.30 -11.54 41.49
N SER A 377 55.22 -11.79 40.75
CA SER A 377 54.00 -11.01 40.86
C SER A 377 53.18 -11.35 42.11
N ASN A 378 53.32 -12.58 42.63
CA ASN A 378 52.64 -13.11 43.81
C ASN A 378 53.61 -13.31 44.99
N ARG A 379 53.40 -12.56 46.09
CA ARG A 379 54.23 -12.60 47.31
C ARG A 379 54.41 -14.01 47.89
N ASN A 380 53.39 -14.86 47.82
CA ASN A 380 53.44 -16.21 48.39
C ASN A 380 54.39 -17.15 47.63
N LEU A 381 54.72 -16.82 46.38
CA LEU A 381 55.62 -17.61 45.55
C LEU A 381 57.08 -17.15 45.67
N GLN A 382 57.32 -15.94 46.18
CA GLN A 382 58.67 -15.37 46.27
C GLN A 382 59.65 -16.28 47.02
N ALA A 383 59.23 -16.84 48.17
CA ALA A 383 60.08 -17.73 48.96
C ALA A 383 60.52 -18.97 48.17
N LYS A 384 59.66 -19.49 47.30
CA LYS A 384 59.95 -20.64 46.44
C LYS A 384 60.94 -20.27 45.34
N TYR A 385 60.72 -19.15 44.66
CA TYR A 385 61.64 -18.67 43.61
C TYR A 385 63.00 -18.24 44.17
N LYS A 386 63.08 -17.79 45.43
CA LYS A 386 64.35 -17.43 46.09
C LYS A 386 65.31 -18.61 46.23
N ALA A 387 64.80 -19.85 46.24
CA ALA A 387 65.65 -21.05 46.21
C ALA A 387 66.38 -21.25 44.87
N HIS A 388 66.00 -20.52 43.82
CA HIS A 388 66.50 -20.69 42.47
C HIS A 388 67.37 -19.52 41.96
N GLY A 389 67.41 -18.41 42.69
CA GLY A 389 68.16 -17.21 42.31
C GLY A 389 67.72 -15.96 43.08
N ILE A 390 68.25 -14.81 42.67
CA ILE A 390 67.82 -13.51 43.21
C ILE A 390 66.35 -13.30 42.83
N CYS A 391 65.52 -12.92 43.80
CA CYS A 391 64.08 -12.84 43.62
C CYS A 391 63.49 -11.66 44.40
N THR A 392 62.70 -10.83 43.72
CA THR A 392 62.11 -9.63 44.31
C THR A 392 60.61 -9.52 44.02
N GLN A 393 59.94 -8.69 44.82
CA GLN A 393 58.57 -8.26 44.61
C GLN A 393 58.54 -6.96 43.80
N ARG A 394 57.38 -6.64 43.22
CA ARG A 394 57.19 -5.46 42.36
C ARG A 394 57.62 -4.14 43.03
N ASN A 395 57.36 -3.97 44.32
CA ASN A 395 57.70 -2.75 45.07
C ASN A 395 59.19 -2.58 45.39
N ARG A 396 60.00 -3.63 45.22
CA ARG A 396 61.45 -3.63 45.50
C ARG A 396 62.31 -3.80 44.26
N VAL A 397 61.72 -3.75 43.07
CA VAL A 397 62.47 -3.87 41.79
C VAL A 397 63.50 -2.76 41.65
N TYR A 398 63.14 -1.52 42.00
CA TYR A 398 64.05 -0.37 41.97
C TYR A 398 65.31 -0.59 42.81
N GLU A 399 65.15 -0.99 44.08
CA GLU A 399 66.25 -1.21 45.02
C GLU A 399 67.22 -2.29 44.52
N ILE A 400 66.66 -3.41 44.04
CA ILE A 400 67.45 -4.54 43.54
C ILE A 400 68.18 -4.18 42.24
N LEU A 401 67.54 -3.43 41.34
CA LEU A 401 68.21 -2.94 40.14
C LEU A 401 69.36 -2.01 40.50
N GLN A 402 69.14 -1.05 41.39
CA GLN A 402 70.17 -0.12 41.84
C GLN A 402 71.36 -0.88 42.46
N GLU A 403 71.11 -1.79 43.39
CA GLU A 403 72.15 -2.62 44.02
C GLU A 403 72.93 -3.45 42.97
N MET A 404 72.21 -4.06 42.01
CA MET A 404 72.82 -4.89 40.98
C MET A 404 73.69 -4.07 40.01
N LEU A 405 73.29 -2.85 39.68
CA LEU A 405 74.03 -1.99 38.77
C LEU A 405 75.24 -1.34 39.48
N GLU A 406 75.08 -0.85 40.72
CA GLU A 406 76.17 -0.22 41.50
C GLU A 406 77.29 -1.21 41.89
N ASN A 407 76.95 -2.44 42.26
CA ASN A 407 77.93 -3.48 42.60
C ASN A 407 78.73 -4.00 41.38
N THR A 408 78.40 -3.54 40.16
CA THR A 408 79.13 -3.90 38.94
C THR A 408 80.49 -3.21 38.84
N HIS A 409 80.61 -2.04 39.47
CA HIS A 409 81.90 -1.39 39.64
C HIS A 409 82.62 -2.11 40.76
N PRO A 410 83.76 -2.80 40.52
CA PRO A 410 84.59 -3.19 41.63
C PRO A 410 84.89 -1.90 42.38
N ARG A 411 84.42 -1.77 43.64
CA ARG A 411 84.93 -0.74 44.54
C ARG A 411 86.44 -0.89 44.42
N LYS A 412 87.11 0.12 43.81
CA LYS A 412 88.56 0.13 43.69
C LYS A 412 89.05 -0.28 45.08
N ALA A 413 89.65 -1.46 45.17
CA ALA A 413 90.14 -2.00 46.43
C ALA A 413 91.22 -1.02 46.89
N GLY A 414 90.80 -0.10 47.74
CA GLY A 414 91.48 1.15 47.96
C GLY A 414 91.08 1.65 49.34
N VAL A 415 91.87 1.19 50.32
CA VAL A 415 92.10 1.83 51.61
C VAL A 415 91.08 1.53 52.73
N ASN A 416 91.49 0.54 53.52
CA ASN A 416 91.39 0.40 54.97
C ASN A 416 90.02 0.12 55.63
N ASN A 417 89.83 -1.17 55.89
CA ASN A 417 89.13 -1.69 57.04
C ASN A 417 89.63 -1.02 58.33
N LYS A 418 88.79 -0.20 58.98
CA LYS A 418 88.89 0.06 60.41
C LYS A 418 88.05 -0.99 61.12
N THR A 419 88.73 -1.99 61.64
CA THR A 419 88.19 -3.06 62.48
C THR A 419 87.59 -2.44 63.73
N THR A 420 86.26 -2.31 63.82
CA THR A 420 85.58 -1.93 65.06
C THR A 420 85.33 -3.20 65.87
N THR A 421 86.31 -3.55 66.70
CA THR A 421 86.17 -4.55 67.75
C THR A 421 85.13 -4.06 68.75
N LYS A 422 83.94 -4.68 68.78
CA LYS A 422 82.98 -4.48 69.87
C LYS A 422 83.44 -5.27 71.08
N THR A 423 84.03 -4.57 72.05
CA THR A 423 84.28 -5.07 73.40
C THR A 423 82.93 -5.19 74.12
N ASN A 424 82.54 -6.41 74.46
CA ASN A 424 81.47 -6.69 75.41
C ASN A 424 81.99 -6.38 76.82
N GLN A 425 81.57 -5.27 77.42
CA GLN A 425 81.65 -5.09 78.87
C GLN A 425 80.40 -5.70 79.51
N LYS A 426 80.64 -6.78 80.25
CA LYS A 426 79.76 -7.41 81.20
C LYS A 426 80.02 -6.69 82.52
N GLU A 427 79.10 -5.88 83.02
CA GLU A 427 79.13 -5.41 84.42
C GLU A 427 78.04 -6.13 85.19
N SER A 428 78.51 -6.91 86.15
CA SER A 428 77.80 -7.42 87.30
C SER A 428 77.74 -6.35 88.38
N LEU A 429 76.54 -6.05 88.86
CA LEU A 429 76.21 -5.83 90.28
C LEU A 429 74.69 -5.88 90.45
#